data_AF-A0A2N5WUG7-F1
#
_entry.id   AF-A0A2N5WUG7-F1
#
_cell.length_a   1.000
_cell.length_b   1.000
_cell.length_c   1.000
_cell.angle_alpha   90.00
_cell.angle_beta   90.00
_cell.angle_gamma   90.00
#
_symmetry.space_group_name_H-M   'P 1'
#
loop_
_entity.id
_entity.type
_entity.pdbx_description
1 polymer ?
#
loop_
_entity_poly.entity_id
_entity_poly.type
_entity_poly.pdbx_seq_one_letter_code
_entity_poly.pdbx_strand_id
1 'polypeptide(L)'
;TDARRKEVYWARYAGPGAREGEPSVDRPADVAERVAGLPAVGAGAALYPEVFTGLLPSGPEHVSAAALASLAAERIASGGEFLPVQPMYLRRPDAQVPAGYKTVLPR
;
A
#
# COMPACT_ATOMS: atom_id res chain seq x y z
N THR A 1 0.07 3.52 2.00
CA THR A 1 -1.10 4.30 1.51
C THR A 1 -2.38 3.80 2.17
N ASP A 2 -3.46 4.59 2.18
CA ASP A 2 -4.77 4.18 2.72
C ASP A 2 -5.30 2.95 1.95
N ALA A 3 -5.60 1.85 2.65
CA ALA A 3 -6.23 0.66 2.05
C ALA A 3 -7.75 0.64 2.23
N ARG A 4 -8.34 1.71 2.79
CA ARG A 4 -9.72 1.80 3.27
C ARG A 4 -9.95 0.82 4.43
N ARG A 5 -11.16 0.83 5.01
CA ARG A 5 -11.59 -0.12 6.07
C ARG A 5 -10.67 -0.23 7.29
N LYS A 6 -9.97 0.86 7.62
CA LYS A 6 -9.01 0.92 8.72
C LYS A 6 -7.79 0.03 8.51
N GLU A 7 -7.37 -0.14 7.26
CA GLU A 7 -6.19 -0.89 6.84
C GLU A 7 -5.21 0.02 6.09
N VAL A 8 -3.94 -0.39 6.01
CA VAL A 8 -2.88 0.30 5.28
C VAL A 8 -2.17 -0.65 4.32
N TYR A 9 -1.97 -0.21 3.08
CA TYR A 9 -1.01 -0.82 2.17
C TYR A 9 0.39 -0.34 2.56
N TRP A 10 1.29 -1.25 2.90
CA TRP A 10 2.62 -0.91 3.40
C TRP A 10 3.69 -1.87 2.86
N ALA A 11 4.93 -1.39 2.85
CA ALA A 11 6.14 -2.14 2.55
C ALA A 11 7.33 -1.41 3.20
N ARG A 12 8.41 -2.13 3.49
CA ARG A 12 9.67 -1.53 3.99
C ARG A 12 10.72 -1.53 2.89
N TYR A 13 11.65 -0.60 3.00
CA TYR A 13 12.76 -0.45 2.07
C TYR A 13 14.04 -0.21 2.87
N ALA A 14 15.10 -0.94 2.55
CA ALA A 14 16.44 -0.72 3.09
C ALA A 14 17.17 0.43 2.38
N GLY A 15 16.62 0.90 1.25
CA GLY A 15 17.17 1.97 0.42
C GLY A 15 16.39 2.11 -0.89
N PRO A 16 16.86 2.99 -1.80
CA PRO A 16 16.22 3.19 -3.10
C PRO A 16 16.11 1.87 -3.88
N GLY A 17 14.88 1.49 -4.25
CA GLY A 17 14.61 0.25 -4.99
C GLY A 17 14.80 -1.06 -4.21
N ALA A 18 15.32 -1.01 -2.97
CA ALA A 18 15.61 -2.18 -2.15
C ALA A 18 14.46 -2.50 -1.19
N ARG A 19 13.36 -3.05 -1.73
CA ARG A 19 12.21 -3.47 -0.91
C ARG A 19 12.58 -4.67 -0.02
N GLU A 20 12.25 -4.58 1.25
CA GLU A 20 12.36 -5.70 2.19
C GLU A 20 11.05 -6.48 2.27
N GLY A 21 11.09 -7.76 1.91
CA GLY A 21 9.92 -8.61 1.88
C GLY A 21 8.87 -8.19 0.84
N GLU A 22 7.66 -8.71 1.02
CA GLU A 22 6.53 -8.41 0.14
C GLU A 22 5.67 -7.26 0.67
N PRO A 23 5.05 -6.46 -0.22
CA PRO A 23 4.06 -5.48 0.20
C PRO A 23 2.85 -6.20 0.81
N SER A 24 2.26 -5.58 1.83
CA SER A 24 1.21 -6.19 2.64
C SER A 24 0.07 -5.21 2.92
N VAL A 25 -1.08 -5.75 3.35
CA VAL A 25 -2.24 -4.99 3.85
C VAL A 25 -2.57 -5.51 5.22
N ASP A 26 -2.55 -4.62 6.20
CA ASP A 26 -2.83 -4.96 7.60
C ASP A 26 -3.53 -3.78 8.28
N ARG A 27 -4.09 -4.02 9.47
CA ARG A 27 -4.49 -2.89 10.33
C ARG A 27 -3.25 -2.20 10.89
N PRO A 28 -3.30 -0.87 11.11
CA PRO A 28 -2.18 -0.12 11.69
C PRO A 28 -1.65 -0.72 13.00
N ALA A 29 -2.54 -1.14 13.90
CA ALA A 29 -2.14 -1.77 15.16
C ALA A 29 -1.33 -3.06 14.96
N ASP A 30 -1.63 -3.83 13.91
CA ASP A 30 -0.98 -5.12 13.62
C ASP A 30 0.42 -4.95 13.00
N VAL A 31 0.79 -3.73 12.61
CA VAL A 31 2.11 -3.40 12.01
C VAL A 31 2.97 -2.51 12.89
N ALA A 32 2.45 -2.02 14.03
CA ALA A 32 3.11 -1.00 14.85
C ALA A 32 4.56 -1.34 15.23
N GLU A 33 4.82 -2.55 15.75
CA GLU A 33 6.17 -2.98 16.12
C GLU A 33 7.14 -3.03 14.94
N ARG A 34 6.63 -3.23 13.72
CA ARG A 34 7.45 -3.37 12.50
C ARG A 34 7.84 -2.02 11.88
N VAL A 35 7.10 -0.96 12.21
CA VAL A 35 7.24 0.36 11.57
C VAL A 35 7.54 1.50 12.54
N ALA A 36 7.38 1.28 13.85
CA ALA A 36 7.63 2.30 14.87
C ALA A 36 9.07 2.85 14.76
N GLY A 37 9.20 4.17 14.75
CA GLY A 37 10.47 4.89 14.67
C GLY A 37 11.14 4.87 13.29
N LEU A 38 10.62 4.12 12.32
CA LEU A 38 11.16 4.11 10.97
C LEU A 38 10.64 5.30 10.15
N PRO A 39 11.46 5.88 9.25
CA PRO A 39 10.99 6.88 8.30
C PRO A 39 9.80 6.37 7.50
N ALA A 40 8.70 7.12 7.51
CA ALA A 40 7.46 6.75 6.83
C ALA A 40 6.93 7.89 5.95
N VAL A 41 6.32 7.52 4.82
CA VAL A 41 5.69 8.43 3.86
C VAL A 41 4.37 7.84 3.34
N GLY A 42 3.54 8.69 2.74
CA GLY A 42 2.29 8.29 2.10
C GLY A 42 1.04 8.47 2.97
N ALA A 43 -0.12 8.57 2.31
CA ALA A 43 -1.42 8.85 2.95
C ALA A 43 -1.75 7.92 4.14
N GLY A 44 -1.38 6.64 4.05
CA GLY A 44 -1.63 5.68 5.13
C GLY A 44 -0.82 5.99 6.40
N ALA A 45 0.41 6.48 6.26
CA ALA A 45 1.22 6.88 7.40
C ALA A 45 0.69 8.18 8.04
N ALA A 46 0.22 9.12 7.21
CA ALA A 46 -0.41 10.36 7.67
C ALA A 46 -1.74 10.13 8.42
N LEU A 47 -2.50 9.08 8.06
CA LEU A 47 -3.76 8.72 8.72
C LEU A 47 -3.58 8.08 10.10
N TYR A 48 -2.43 7.46 10.38
CA TYR A 48 -2.15 6.75 11.63
C TYR A 48 -0.77 7.16 12.21
N PRO A 49 -0.57 8.46 12.55
CA PRO A 49 0.71 8.96 13.02
C PRO A 49 1.17 8.35 14.36
N GLU A 50 0.24 7.83 15.15
CA GLU A 50 0.51 7.08 16.39
C GLU A 50 1.19 5.72 16.13
N VAL A 51 1.01 5.16 14.93
CA VAL A 51 1.63 3.90 14.48
C VAL A 51 2.89 4.21 13.69
N PHE A 52 2.81 5.13 12.72
CA PHE A 52 3.92 5.54 11.87
C PHE A 52 4.67 6.72 12.49
N THR A 53 5.30 6.49 13.64
CA THR A 53 5.88 7.57 14.46
C THR A 53 7.08 8.29 13.84
N GLY A 54 7.68 7.71 12.79
CA GLY A 54 8.70 8.36 11.96
C GLY A 54 8.16 9.01 10.69
N LEU A 55 6.87 9.40 10.67
CA LEU A 55 6.26 10.13 9.55
C LEU A 55 7.08 11.36 9.18
N LEU A 56 7.47 11.46 7.92
CA LEU A 56 8.17 12.63 7.39
C LEU A 56 7.13 13.70 7.00
N PRO A 57 7.05 14.87 7.69
CA PRO A 57 5.99 15.86 7.45
C PRO A 57 5.98 16.46 6.04
N SER A 58 7.15 16.54 5.40
CA SER A 58 7.33 17.00 4.02
C SER A 58 7.52 15.84 3.02
N GLY A 59 7.25 14.61 3.46
CA GLY A 59 7.30 13.43 2.60
C GLY A 59 6.15 13.38 1.60
N PRO A 60 6.32 12.67 0.47
CA PRO A 60 5.25 12.53 -0.52
C PRO A 60 4.06 11.73 0.05
N GLU A 61 2.86 12.27 -0.07
CA GLU A 61 1.63 11.56 0.27
C GLU A 61 1.21 10.54 -0.81
N HIS A 62 1.53 10.87 -2.06
CA HIS A 62 1.19 10.10 -3.25
C HIS A 62 2.42 9.82 -4.10
N VAL A 63 2.30 8.81 -4.97
CA VAL A 63 3.40 8.42 -5.86
C VAL A 63 3.61 9.49 -6.93
N SER A 64 4.86 9.90 -7.10
CA SER A 64 5.26 10.82 -8.18
C SER A 64 5.41 10.06 -9.51
N ALA A 65 4.73 10.56 -10.55
CA ALA A 65 4.89 10.03 -11.91
C ALA A 65 6.33 10.16 -12.43
N ALA A 66 7.01 11.27 -12.09
CA ALA A 66 8.41 11.47 -12.44
C ALA A 66 9.32 10.44 -11.76
N ALA A 67 9.09 10.13 -10.48
CA ALA A 67 9.87 9.12 -9.77
C ALA A 67 9.67 7.71 -10.36
N LEU A 68 8.45 7.37 -10.77
CA LEU A 68 8.17 6.11 -11.48
C LEU A 68 8.91 6.04 -12.82
N ALA A 69 8.90 7.14 -13.59
CA ALA A 69 9.61 7.20 -14.86
C ALA A 69 11.14 7.09 -14.68
N SER A 70 11.71 7.76 -13.68
CA SER A 70 13.13 7.64 -13.33
C SER A 70 13.50 6.20 -12.96
N LEU A 71 12.72 5.55 -12.09
CA LEU A 71 12.95 4.15 -11.70
C LEU A 71 12.89 3.20 -12.90
N ALA A 72 11.93 3.41 -13.81
CA ALA A 72 11.80 2.60 -15.02
C ALA A 72 12.99 2.82 -15.97
N ALA A 73 13.43 4.06 -16.17
CA ALA A 73 14.58 4.39 -17.01
C ALA A 73 15.88 3.75 -16.48
N GLU A 74 16.12 3.81 -15.17
CA GLU A 74 17.26 3.15 -14.52
C GLU A 74 17.24 1.63 -14.69
N ARG A 75 16.06 1.02 -14.55
CA ARG A 75 15.88 -0.43 -14.75
C ARG A 75 16.18 -0.85 -16.19
N ILE A 76 15.68 -0.10 -17.18
CA ILE A 76 15.95 -0.35 -18.60
C ILE A 76 17.44 -0.19 -18.91
N ALA A 77 18.06 0.89 -18.43
CA ALA A 77 19.47 1.19 -18.68
C ALA A 77 20.42 0.13 -18.10
N SER A 78 20.03 -0.50 -16.97
CA SER A 78 20.78 -1.59 -16.35
C SER A 78 20.50 -2.97 -16.97
N GLY A 79 19.63 -3.07 -17.98
CA GLY A 79 19.21 -4.34 -18.58
C GLY A 79 18.34 -5.19 -17.65
N GLY A 80 17.76 -4.59 -16.60
CA GLY A 80 16.92 -5.27 -15.63
C GLY A 80 15.53 -5.57 -16.17
N GLU A 81 14.97 -6.72 -15.78
CA GLU A 81 13.61 -7.11 -16.17
C GLU A 81 12.54 -6.49 -15.26
N PHE A 82 11.34 -6.30 -15.80
CA PHE A 82 10.17 -5.92 -15.01
C PHE A 82 9.39 -7.14 -14.56
N LEU A 83 8.64 -6.99 -13.47
CA LEU A 83 7.64 -7.97 -13.07
C LEU A 83 6.56 -8.09 -14.16
N PRO A 84 5.90 -9.26 -14.28
CA PRO A 84 4.78 -9.40 -15.18
C PRO A 84 3.68 -8.39 -14.82
N VAL A 85 2.92 -7.95 -15.83
CA VAL A 85 1.81 -6.98 -15.66
C VAL A 85 0.61 -7.70 -15.05
N GLN A 86 0.76 -8.10 -13.79
CA GLN A 86 -0.26 -8.79 -13.00
C GLN A 86 -0.64 -7.92 -11.80
N PRO A 87 -1.94 -7.68 -11.58
CA PRO A 87 -2.39 -6.89 -10.44
C PRO A 87 -2.10 -7.62 -9.12
N MET A 88 -1.60 -6.88 -8.13
CA MET A 88 -1.42 -7.38 -6.76
C MET A 88 -2.65 -7.04 -5.90
N TYR A 89 -3.64 -7.93 -5.90
CA TYR A 89 -4.83 -7.80 -5.04
C TYR A 89 -4.54 -8.35 -3.64
N LEU A 90 -3.93 -7.52 -2.79
CA LEU A 90 -3.57 -7.93 -1.43
C LEU A 90 -4.78 -7.92 -0.47
N ARG A 91 -5.72 -7.00 -0.69
CA ARG A 91 -6.93 -6.90 0.10
C ARG A 91 -7.95 -7.92 -0.37
N ARG A 92 -8.56 -8.66 0.56
CA ARG A 92 -9.65 -9.59 0.24
C ARG A 92 -10.86 -8.81 -0.31
N PRO A 93 -11.53 -9.33 -1.36
CA PRO A 93 -12.77 -8.74 -1.83
C PRO A 93 -13.82 -8.77 -0.72
N ASP A 94 -14.48 -7.63 -0.53
CA ASP A 94 -15.59 -7.44 0.42
C ASP A 94 -16.96 -7.69 -0.19
N ALA A 95 -17.01 -7.97 -1.50
CA ALA A 95 -18.25 -8.31 -2.17
C ALA A 95 -18.76 -9.66 -1.66
N GLN A 96 -19.95 -9.65 -1.08
CA GLN A 96 -20.68 -10.87 -0.75
C GLN A 96 -21.73 -11.13 -1.82
N VAL A 97 -21.83 -12.38 -2.27
CA VAL A 97 -22.93 -12.80 -3.15
C VAL A 97 -24.23 -12.66 -2.35
N PRO A 98 -25.24 -11.93 -2.85
CA PRO A 98 -26.52 -11.82 -2.16
C PRO A 98 -27.14 -13.20 -1.92
N ALA A 99 -27.58 -13.47 -0.68
CA ALA A 99 -28.12 -14.77 -0.29
C ALA A 99 -29.51 -15.10 -0.90
N GLY A 100 -30.09 -14.17 -1.67
CA GLY A 100 -31.37 -14.38 -2.35
C GLY A 100 -31.81 -13.14 -3.13
N TYR A 101 -32.77 -13.34 -4.02
CA TYR A 101 -33.42 -12.25 -4.73
C TYR A 101 -34.38 -11.49 -3.80
N LYS A 102 -34.37 -10.17 -3.85
CA LYS A 102 -35.33 -9.34 -3.09
C LYS A 102 -36.71 -9.48 -3.74
N THR A 103 -37.63 -10.23 -3.11
CA THR A 103 -39.01 -10.36 -3.58
C THR A 103 -39.74 -9.02 -3.47
N VAL A 104 -40.27 -8.53 -4.58
CA VAL A 104 -41.00 -7.25 -4.69
C VAL A 104 -42.53 -7.43 -4.77
N LEU A 105 -43.04 -8.65 -4.53
CA LEU A 105 -44.48 -8.91 -4.52
C LEU A 105 -45.09 -8.58 -3.15
N PRO A 106 -46.20 -7.81 -3.08
CA PRO A 106 -46.93 -7.57 -1.84
C PRO A 106 -47.61 -8.86 -1.34
N ARG A 107 -47.70 -9.01 -0.01
CA ARG A 107 -48.39 -10.12 0.68
C ARG A 107 -49.90 -10.06 0.50
#